data_AF-A0A654DEP9-F1
#
_entry.id   AF-A0A654DEP9-F1
#
_cell.length_a   1.000
_cell.length_b   1.000
_cell.length_c   1.000
_cell.angle_alpha   90.00
_cell.angle_beta   90.00
_cell.angle_gamma   90.00
#
_symmetry.space_group_name_H-M   'P 1'
#
loop_
_entity.id
_entity.type
_entity.pdbx_description
1 polymer ?
#
loop_
_entity_poly.entity_id
_entity_poly.type
_entity_poly.pdbx_seq_one_letter_code
_entity_poly.pdbx_strand_id
1 'polypeptide(L)'
;MKKHAATTRPLRHARDFAQAIVDAYGDVEKQREIFTKCPVELRGLARELAKTGLAKAEQRAKQLIEHREMHRRAAARDPAPLIPTRRISSLRPSAPEVGRARLAELRAALANKETA
;
A
#
# COMPACT_ATOMS: atom_id res chain seq x y z
N MET A 1 -8.86 -7.94 -5.11
CA MET A 1 -9.32 -6.56 -4.89
C MET A 1 -10.18 -6.56 -3.63
N LYS A 2 -9.68 -6.05 -2.50
CA LYS A 2 -10.50 -5.92 -1.29
C LYS A 2 -11.57 -4.86 -1.61
N LYS A 3 -12.81 -5.33 -1.87
CA LYS A 3 -13.98 -4.46 -1.87
C LYS A 3 -14.04 -3.89 -0.45
N HIS A 4 -13.62 -2.64 -0.26
CA HIS A 4 -13.96 -1.93 0.96
C HIS A 4 -15.48 -1.86 0.95
N ALA A 5 -16.11 -2.72 1.76
CA ALA A 5 -17.55 -2.69 1.97
C ALA A 5 -17.87 -1.24 2.33
N ALA A 6 -18.68 -0.59 1.49
CA ALA A 6 -19.12 0.77 1.73
C ALA A 6 -19.79 0.78 3.10
N THR A 7 -19.04 1.20 4.12
CA THR A 7 -19.49 1.18 5.50
C THR A 7 -20.76 2.01 5.52
N THR A 8 -21.90 1.38 5.80
CA THR A 8 -23.21 2.01 5.90
C THR A 8 -23.28 2.81 7.20
N ARG A 9 -22.23 3.58 7.51
CA ARG A 9 -22.19 4.47 8.66
C ARG A 9 -23.08 5.66 8.32
N PRO A 10 -23.98 6.08 9.23
CA PRO A 10 -24.76 7.27 9.02
C PRO A 10 -23.82 8.47 8.91
N LEU A 11 -23.95 9.25 7.83
CA LEU A 11 -23.15 10.44 7.58
C LEU A 11 -23.62 11.55 8.52
N ARG A 12 -23.02 11.62 9.71
CA ARG A 12 -23.41 12.57 10.76
C ARG A 12 -22.38 13.69 10.96
N HIS A 13 -21.12 13.41 10.68
CA HIS A 13 -20.03 14.36 10.89
C HIS A 13 -19.29 14.67 9.58
N ALA A 14 -18.63 15.84 9.51
CA ALA A 14 -17.84 16.25 8.34
C ALA A 14 -16.78 15.20 7.94
N ARG A 15 -16.23 14.48 8.92
CA ARG A 15 -15.26 13.39 8.70
C ARG A 15 -15.88 12.21 7.97
N ASP A 16 -17.14 11.87 8.25
CA ASP A 16 -17.83 10.76 7.58
C ASP A 16 -18.13 11.12 6.13
N PHE A 17 -18.57 12.36 5.87
CA PHE A 17 -18.74 12.87 4.50
C PHE A 17 -17.42 12.89 3.73
N ALA A 18 -16.34 13.37 4.35
CA ALA A 18 -15.02 13.37 3.73
C ALA A 18 -14.53 11.94 3.41
N GLN A 19 -14.71 11.00 4.33
CA GLN A 19 -14.35 9.60 4.11
C GLN A 19 -15.18 8.99 2.98
N ALA A 20 -16.49 9.24 2.93
CA ALA A 20 -17.34 8.74 1.87
C ALA A 20 -16.96 9.28 0.49
N ILE A 21 -16.51 10.55 0.40
CA ILE A 21 -15.98 11.15 -0.84
C ILE A 21 -14.68 10.47 -1.26
N VAL A 22 -13.79 10.18 -0.31
CA VAL A 22 -12.52 9.47 -0.55
C VAL A 22 -12.76 8.01 -0.93
N ASP A 23 -13.75 7.35 -0.34
CA ASP A 23 -14.12 5.97 -0.67
C ASP A 23 -14.73 5.86 -2.08
N ALA A 24 -15.39 6.92 -2.54
CA ALA A 24 -15.86 7.07 -3.93
C ALA A 24 -14.76 7.53 -4.90
N TYR A 25 -13.47 7.41 -4.54
CA TYR A 25 -12.36 7.78 -5.42
C TYR A 25 -12.42 7.03 -6.76
N GLY A 26 -12.45 7.79 -7.85
CA GLY A 26 -12.60 7.29 -9.23
C GLY A 26 -14.01 7.48 -9.82
N ASP A 27 -14.99 7.89 -9.01
CA ASP A 27 -16.38 8.14 -9.44
C ASP A 27 -16.81 9.57 -9.07
N VAL A 28 -16.72 10.47 -10.05
CA VAL A 28 -16.98 11.91 -9.87
C VAL A 28 -18.45 12.18 -9.60
N GLU A 29 -19.36 11.41 -10.20
CA GLU A 29 -20.81 11.59 -10.02
C GLU A 29 -21.18 11.27 -8.58
N LYS A 30 -20.71 10.14 -8.07
CA LYS A 30 -20.94 9.72 -6.69
C LYS A 30 -20.33 10.68 -5.67
N GLN A 31 -19.15 11.23 -5.95
CA GLN A 31 -18.55 12.27 -5.10
C GLN A 31 -19.42 13.54 -5.03
N ARG A 32 -19.98 13.97 -6.17
CA ARG A 32 -20.88 15.13 -6.23
C ARG A 32 -22.18 14.85 -5.46
N GLU A 33 -22.77 13.68 -5.60
CA GLU A 33 -23.97 13.28 -4.85
C GLU A 33 -23.75 13.25 -3.34
N ILE A 34 -22.59 12.79 -2.87
CA ILE A 34 -22.26 12.78 -1.44
C ILE A 34 -22.08 14.23 -0.95
N PHE A 35 -21.47 15.08 -1.77
CA PHE A 35 -21.24 16.48 -1.41
C PHE A 35 -22.54 17.31 -1.38
N THR A 36 -23.49 17.04 -2.28
CA THR A 36 -24.80 17.73 -2.27
C THR A 36 -25.63 17.38 -1.03
N LYS A 37 -25.53 16.13 -0.56
CA LYS A 37 -26.17 15.66 0.69
C LYS A 37 -25.55 16.25 1.97
N CYS A 38 -24.36 16.84 1.88
CA CYS A 38 -23.67 17.41 3.04
C CYS A 38 -24.32 18.75 3.47
N PRO A 39 -24.64 18.92 4.78
CA PRO A 39 -25.12 20.19 5.33
C PRO A 39 -24.13 21.34 5.08
N VAL A 40 -24.64 22.54 4.79
CA VAL A 40 -23.84 23.70 4.36
C VAL A 40 -22.72 24.03 5.35
N GLU A 41 -23.01 23.95 6.66
CA GLU A 41 -22.07 24.24 7.75
C GLU A 41 -20.85 23.31 7.73
N LEU A 42 -21.03 22.05 7.32
CA LEU A 42 -19.99 21.02 7.33
C LEU A 42 -19.23 20.93 6.01
N ARG A 43 -19.74 21.54 4.92
CA ARG A 43 -19.16 21.43 3.57
C ARG A 43 -17.72 21.91 3.50
N GLY A 44 -17.40 23.04 4.14
CA GLY A 44 -16.04 23.59 4.15
C GLY A 44 -15.04 22.61 4.75
N LEU A 45 -15.35 22.12 5.96
CA LEU A 45 -14.49 21.17 6.68
C LEU A 45 -14.39 19.82 5.95
N ALA A 46 -15.52 19.31 5.44
CA ALA A 46 -15.54 18.06 4.69
C ALA A 46 -14.72 18.15 3.39
N ARG A 47 -14.72 19.30 2.71
CA ARG A 47 -13.94 19.53 1.49
C ARG A 47 -12.43 19.51 1.76
N GLU A 48 -11.97 20.18 2.80
CA GLU A 48 -10.54 20.18 3.16
C GLU A 48 -10.06 18.78 3.55
N LEU A 49 -10.84 18.06 4.37
CA LEU A 49 -10.53 16.68 4.75
C LEU A 49 -10.54 15.74 3.52
N ALA A 50 -11.53 15.87 2.64
CA ALA A 50 -11.59 15.08 1.42
C ALA A 50 -10.39 15.37 0.51
N LYS A 51 -9.99 16.64 0.35
CA LYS A 51 -8.84 17.02 -0.49
C LYS A 51 -7.55 16.34 -0.03
N THR A 52 -7.28 16.34 1.27
CA THR A 52 -6.10 15.65 1.82
C THR A 52 -6.17 14.13 1.65
N GLY A 53 -7.36 13.53 1.82
CA GLY A 53 -7.59 12.11 1.61
C GLY A 53 -7.45 11.68 0.14
N LEU A 54 -7.99 12.47 -0.79
CA LEU A 54 -7.90 12.24 -2.24
C LEU A 54 -6.45 12.33 -2.71
N ALA A 55 -5.68 13.32 -2.23
CA ALA A 55 -4.25 13.42 -2.55
C ALA A 55 -3.46 12.18 -2.11
N LYS A 56 -3.77 11.61 -0.93
CA LYS A 56 -3.17 10.35 -0.46
C LYS A 56 -3.60 9.16 -1.32
N ALA A 57 -4.87 9.10 -1.72
CA ALA A 57 -5.38 8.05 -2.62
C ALA A 57 -4.68 8.10 -3.99
N GLU A 58 -4.51 9.29 -4.56
CA GLU A 58 -3.76 9.52 -5.80
C GLU A 58 -2.29 9.09 -5.68
N GLN A 59 -1.61 9.49 -4.60
CA GLN A 59 -0.22 9.09 -4.37
C GLN A 59 -0.09 7.56 -4.27
N ARG A 60 -1.01 6.92 -3.55
CA ARG A 60 -1.02 5.45 -3.43
C ARG A 60 -1.28 4.77 -4.77
N ALA A 61 -2.16 5.32 -5.60
CA ALA A 61 -2.42 4.81 -6.94
C ALA A 61 -1.16 4.91 -7.82
N LYS A 62 -0.45 6.05 -7.79
CA LYS A 62 0.82 6.24 -8.52
C LYS A 62 1.89 5.25 -8.06
N GLN A 63 2.10 5.11 -6.76
CA GLN A 63 3.07 4.16 -6.20
C GLN A 63 2.78 2.71 -6.61
N LEU A 64 1.50 2.31 -6.69
CA LEU A 64 1.13 0.97 -7.15
C LEU A 64 1.44 0.76 -8.63
N ILE A 65 1.26 1.77 -9.47
CA ILE A 65 1.62 1.74 -10.89
C ILE A 65 3.14 1.62 -11.03
N GLU A 66 3.89 2.50 -10.37
CA GLU A 66 5.36 2.49 -10.36
C GLU A 66 5.91 1.15 -9.87
N HIS A 67 5.36 0.61 -8.79
CA HIS A 67 5.75 -0.70 -8.27
C HIS A 67 5.49 -1.81 -9.30
N ARG A 68 4.32 -1.82 -9.95
CA ARG A 68 4.01 -2.80 -11.01
C ARG A 68 4.97 -2.68 -12.20
N GLU A 69 5.30 -1.46 -12.59
CA GLU A 69 6.27 -1.21 -13.67
C GLU A 69 7.67 -1.67 -13.29
N MET A 70 8.10 -1.43 -12.05
CA MET A 70 9.38 -1.91 -11.53
C MET A 70 9.46 -3.44 -11.56
N HIS A 71 8.41 -4.14 -11.12
CA HIS A 71 8.33 -5.61 -11.24
C HIS A 71 8.33 -6.09 -12.69
N ARG A 72 7.61 -5.40 -13.58
CA ARG A 72 7.63 -5.72 -15.02
C ARG A 72 9.03 -5.56 -15.62
N ARG A 73 9.75 -4.49 -15.26
CA ARG A 73 11.14 -4.25 -15.71
C ARG A 73 12.10 -5.29 -15.14
N ALA A 74 11.95 -5.67 -13.87
CA ALA A 74 12.76 -6.71 -13.25
C ALA A 74 12.54 -8.08 -13.93
N ALA A 75 11.28 -8.45 -14.19
CA ALA A 75 10.95 -9.69 -14.89
C ALA A 75 11.41 -9.70 -16.36
N ALA A 76 11.45 -8.55 -17.04
CA ALA A 76 12.00 -8.44 -18.39
C ALA A 76 13.54 -8.58 -18.41
N ARG A 77 14.23 -8.19 -17.33
CA ARG A 77 15.69 -8.25 -17.23
C ARG A 77 16.20 -9.67 -16.93
N ASP A 78 15.44 -10.46 -16.19
CA ASP A 78 15.76 -11.85 -15.90
C ASP A 78 14.54 -12.74 -16.21
N PRO A 79 14.42 -13.26 -17.44
CA PRO A 79 13.27 -14.05 -17.88
C PRO A 79 13.27 -15.47 -17.31
N ALA A 80 14.30 -15.86 -16.55
CA ALA A 80 14.31 -17.14 -15.87
C ALA A 80 13.10 -17.18 -14.92
N PRO A 81 12.21 -18.18 -15.03
CA PRO A 81 11.17 -18.33 -14.03
C PRO A 81 11.85 -18.43 -12.67
N LEU A 82 11.40 -17.62 -11.71
CA LEU A 82 11.70 -17.82 -10.29
C LEU A 82 11.14 -19.19 -9.90
N ILE A 83 11.82 -20.26 -10.27
CA ILE A 83 11.62 -21.58 -9.71
C ILE A 83 11.98 -21.38 -8.24
N PRO A 84 11.03 -21.47 -7.30
CA PRO A 84 11.39 -21.45 -5.91
C PRO A 84 12.27 -22.70 -5.72
N THR A 85 13.58 -22.51 -5.61
CA THR A 85 14.57 -23.58 -5.53
C THR A 85 14.23 -24.55 -4.40
N ARG A 86 13.50 -24.08 -3.37
CA ARG A 86 12.86 -24.89 -2.33
C ARG A 86 11.57 -24.24 -1.85
N ARG A 87 10.55 -25.05 -1.53
CA ARG A 87 9.34 -24.58 -0.83
C ARG A 87 9.76 -24.19 0.59
N ILE A 88 9.31 -23.05 1.14
CA ILE A 88 9.70 -22.63 2.50
C ILE A 88 9.35 -23.73 3.54
N SER A 89 8.29 -24.49 3.31
CA SER A 89 7.88 -25.64 4.12
C SER A 89 8.80 -26.87 4.01
N SER A 90 9.66 -26.93 3.00
CA SER A 90 10.68 -27.99 2.82
C SER A 90 12.02 -27.66 3.49
N LEU A 91 12.16 -26.44 4.03
CA LEU A 91 13.31 -26.08 4.84
C LEU A 91 13.06 -26.61 6.26
N ARG A 92 13.90 -27.55 6.72
CA ARG A 92 13.92 -27.93 8.15
C ARG A 92 14.04 -26.64 8.97
N PRO A 93 13.25 -26.46 10.05
CA PRO A 93 13.43 -25.34 10.97
C PRO A 93 14.90 -25.35 11.38
N SER A 94 15.63 -24.30 10.97
CA SER A 94 17.07 -24.22 11.11
C SER A 94 17.41 -24.41 12.58
N ALA A 95 18.21 -25.44 12.90
CA ALA A 95 18.86 -25.53 14.19
C ALA A 95 19.57 -24.19 14.44
N PRO A 96 19.51 -23.63 15.67
CA PRO A 96 20.03 -22.30 15.98
C PRO A 96 21.49 -22.07 15.55
N GLU A 97 22.26 -23.15 15.41
CA GLU A 97 23.64 -23.16 14.91
C GLU A 97 23.77 -22.67 13.45
N VAL A 98 22.84 -23.04 12.56
CA VAL A 98 22.86 -22.61 11.15
C VAL A 98 22.54 -21.13 11.03
N GLY A 99 21.60 -20.64 11.85
CA GLY A 99 21.28 -19.21 11.93
C GLY A 99 22.47 -18.38 12.44
N ARG A 100 23.20 -18.89 13.44
CA ARG A 100 24.41 -18.24 13.99
C ARG A 100 25.54 -18.19 12.96
N ALA A 101 25.79 -19.28 12.23
CA ALA A 101 26.79 -19.33 11.18
C ALA A 101 26.50 -18.29 10.08
N ARG A 102 25.25 -18.24 9.59
CA ARG A 102 24.84 -17.27 8.56
C ARG A 102 24.89 -15.82 9.05
N LEU A 103 24.58 -15.56 10.32
CA LEU A 103 24.73 -14.23 10.93
C LEU A 103 26.20 -13.82 11.05
N ALA A 104 27.10 -14.75 11.37
CA ALA A 104 28.53 -14.51 11.43
C ALA A 104 29.11 -14.18 10.03
N GLU A 105 28.73 -14.94 9.00
CA GLU A 105 29.10 -14.66 7.61
C GLU A 105 28.64 -13.27 7.16
N LEU A 106 27.39 -12.90 7.44
CA LEU A 106 26.85 -11.59 7.10
C LEU A 106 27.57 -10.44 7.82
N ARG A 107 27.92 -10.63 9.10
CA ARG A 107 28.70 -9.64 9.86
C ARG A 107 30.12 -9.48 9.30
N ALA A 108 30.79 -10.56 8.94
CA ALA A 108 32.12 -10.50 8.33
C ALA A 108 32.08 -9.81 6.96
N ALA A 109 31.07 -10.09 6.14
CA ALA A 109 30.90 -9.45 4.84
C ALA A 109 30.59 -7.94 4.93
N LEU A 110 29.92 -7.50 6.01
CA LEU A 110 29.68 -6.07 6.27
C LEU A 110 30.94 -5.37 6.79
N ALA A 111 31.66 -5.99 7.73
CA ALA A 111 32.92 -5.42 8.24
C ALA A 111 33.95 -5.19 7.13
N ASN A 112 34.06 -6.12 6.17
CA ASN A 112 34.96 -5.99 5.02
C ASN A 112 34.56 -4.89 4.03
N LYS A 113 33.31 -4.38 4.08
CA LYS A 113 32.86 -3.25 3.26
C LYS A 113 33.09 -1.89 3.92
N GLU A 114 33.31 -1.85 5.23
CA GLU A 114 33.58 -0.60 5.96
C GLU A 114 35.08 -0.27 6.02
N THR A 115 35.96 -1.23 5.73
CA THR A 115 37.42 -1.07 5.73
C THR A 115 38.04 -0.92 4.33
N ALA A 116 37.24 -0.74 3.28
CA ALA A 116 37.67 -0.52 1.89
C ALA A 116 37.15 0.84 1.40
#